data_AF-A0A2V7VQ62-F1
#
_entry.id   AF-A0A2V7VQ62-F1
#
_cell.length_a   1.000
_cell.length_b   1.000
_cell.length_c   1.000
_cell.angle_alpha   90.00
_cell.angle_beta   90.00
_cell.angle_gamma   90.00
#
_symmetry.space_group_name_H-M   'P 1'
#
loop_
_entity.id
_entity.type
_entity.pdbx_description
1 polymer ?
#
loop_
_entity_poly.entity_id
_entity_poly.type
_entity_poly.pdbx_seq_one_letter_code
_entity_poly.pdbx_strand_id
1 'polypeptide(L)'
;MVNDAPAARLTLRLYTVEDGFGNFISNPDPDQDIHVGWLARIDATAKDEDGKETNGLGDIEFFFDNRNLVSIGGGNGPQQRRLKVLKAGQLHCWAELDGVQSNILTLSFAP
;
A
#
# COMPACT_ATOMS: atom_id res chain seq x y z
N MET A 1 -18.13 0.44 16.68
CA MET A 1 -18.02 1.90 16.56
C MET A 1 -16.77 2.16 15.76
N VAL A 2 -16.91 2.86 14.64
CA VAL A 2 -15.75 3.28 13.85
C VAL A 2 -15.14 4.48 14.55
N ASN A 3 -13.82 4.50 14.67
CA ASN A 3 -13.11 5.66 15.19
C ASN A 3 -12.87 6.61 14.02
N ASP A 4 -13.37 7.82 14.14
CA ASP A 4 -13.24 8.89 13.13
C ASP A 4 -12.44 10.07 13.70
N ALA A 5 -11.53 9.81 14.65
CA ALA A 5 -10.57 10.79 15.11
C ALA A 5 -9.54 11.12 14.00
N PRO A 6 -8.94 12.32 13.99
CA PRO A 6 -7.88 12.63 13.04
C PRO A 6 -6.72 11.63 13.16
N ALA A 7 -6.14 11.26 12.02
CA ALA A 7 -4.95 10.44 11.99
C ALA A 7 -3.77 11.22 12.61
N ALA A 8 -3.16 10.66 13.66
CA ALA A 8 -1.90 11.15 14.23
C ALA A 8 -0.70 10.37 13.69
N ARG A 9 -0.92 9.15 13.18
CA ARG A 9 0.11 8.27 12.60
C ARG A 9 -0.47 7.51 11.43
N LEU A 10 0.33 7.31 10.38
CA LEU A 10 -0.02 6.52 9.20
C LEU A 10 1.11 5.53 8.89
N THR A 11 0.76 4.27 8.66
CA THR A 11 1.72 3.24 8.25
C THR A 11 1.26 2.59 6.96
N LEU A 12 2.17 2.49 5.98
CA LEU A 12 1.95 1.80 4.72
C LEU A 12 2.75 0.49 4.70
N ARG A 13 2.10 -0.60 4.30
CA ARG A 13 2.74 -1.92 4.18
C ARG A 13 2.33 -2.66 2.91
N LEU A 14 3.18 -3.60 2.51
CA LEU A 14 2.82 -4.66 1.58
C LEU A 14 1.99 -5.71 2.34
N TYR A 15 0.75 -5.94 1.93
CA TYR A 15 -0.20 -6.80 2.62
C TYR A 15 -0.18 -8.23 2.06
N THR A 16 -0.39 -8.34 0.75
CA THR A 16 -0.42 -9.63 0.04
C THR A 16 0.18 -9.47 -1.35
N VAL A 17 0.74 -10.54 -1.87
CA VAL A 17 1.11 -10.67 -3.28
C VAL A 17 0.33 -11.83 -3.88
N GLU A 18 -0.27 -11.62 -5.05
CA GLU A 18 -0.93 -12.65 -5.85
C GLU A 18 -0.02 -12.99 -7.03
N ASP A 19 0.37 -14.25 -7.14
CA ASP A 19 1.21 -14.74 -8.23
C ASP A 19 0.43 -14.90 -9.55
N GLY A 20 1.15 -15.20 -10.64
CA GLY A 20 0.55 -15.43 -11.95
C GLY A 20 -0.37 -16.67 -12.04
N PHE A 21 -0.46 -17.47 -10.99
CA PHE A 21 -1.31 -18.66 -10.88
C PHE A 21 -2.52 -18.44 -9.96
N GLY A 22 -2.66 -17.24 -9.37
CA GLY A 22 -3.75 -16.89 -8.46
C GLY A 22 -3.51 -17.31 -7.00
N ASN A 23 -2.29 -17.68 -6.62
CA ASN A 23 -1.95 -17.97 -5.23
C ASN A 23 -1.67 -16.69 -4.47
N PHE A 24 -2.19 -16.60 -3.24
CA PHE A 24 -1.97 -15.46 -2.35
C PHE A 24 -0.86 -15.74 -1.34
N ILE A 25 0.21 -14.96 -1.43
CA ILE A 25 1.27 -14.88 -0.43
C ILE A 25 0.86 -13.79 0.57
N SER A 26 0.48 -14.21 1.78
CA SER A 26 0.16 -13.29 2.88
C SER A 26 1.42 -12.94 3.67
N ASN A 27 1.57 -11.68 4.05
CA ASN A 27 2.77 -11.18 4.73
C ASN A 27 4.07 -11.58 4.00
N PRO A 28 4.20 -11.20 2.71
CA PRO A 28 5.37 -11.54 1.92
C PRO A 28 6.65 -10.96 2.54
N ASP A 29 7.77 -11.63 2.30
CA ASP A 29 9.09 -11.10 2.63
C ASP A 29 9.29 -9.78 1.87
N PRO A 30 9.52 -8.64 2.55
CA PRO A 30 9.71 -7.35 1.89
C PRO A 30 10.97 -7.30 1.02
N ASP A 31 11.95 -8.19 1.25
CA ASP A 31 13.18 -8.25 0.46
C ASP A 31 13.04 -9.12 -0.79
N GLN A 32 11.92 -9.83 -0.95
CA GLN A 32 11.66 -10.65 -2.12
C GLN A 32 11.08 -9.81 -3.27
N ASP A 33 11.69 -9.96 -4.44
CA ASP A 33 11.20 -9.32 -5.66
C ASP A 33 9.79 -9.82 -6.04
N ILE A 34 8.95 -8.89 -6.50
CA ILE A 34 7.63 -9.19 -7.05
C ILE A 34 7.75 -9.27 -8.57
N HIS A 35 7.39 -10.40 -9.16
CA HIS A 35 7.57 -10.63 -10.59
C HIS A 35 6.61 -9.81 -11.46
N VAL A 36 7.03 -9.50 -12.68
CA VAL A 36 6.15 -8.89 -13.69
C VAL A 36 4.91 -9.76 -13.93
N GLY A 37 3.75 -9.11 -13.99
CA GLY A 37 2.46 -9.76 -14.14
C GLY A 37 1.77 -10.12 -12.81
N TRP A 38 2.51 -10.17 -11.70
CA TRP A 38 1.94 -10.40 -10.37
C TRP A 38 1.20 -9.17 -9.85
N LEU A 39 0.38 -9.35 -8.81
CA LEU A 39 -0.40 -8.29 -8.21
C LEU A 39 -0.03 -8.10 -6.74
N ALA A 40 0.50 -6.93 -6.41
CA ALA A 40 0.77 -6.53 -5.05
C ALA A 40 -0.42 -5.77 -4.46
N ARG A 41 -0.78 -6.04 -3.20
CA ARG A 41 -1.75 -5.24 -2.46
C ARG A 41 -1.02 -4.48 -1.37
N ILE A 42 -1.13 -3.17 -1.39
CA ILE A 42 -0.64 -2.29 -0.32
C ILE A 42 -1.81 -1.82 0.53
N ASP A 43 -1.56 -1.65 1.82
CA ASP A 43 -2.55 -1.36 2.85
C ASP A 43 -2.01 -0.30 3.79
N ALA A 44 -2.79 0.76 4.00
CA ALA A 44 -2.46 1.86 4.89
C ALA A 44 -3.31 1.77 6.17
N THR A 45 -2.66 1.84 7.32
CA THR A 45 -3.32 1.84 8.63
C THR A 45 -3.06 3.16 9.32
N ALA A 46 -4.14 3.87 9.66
CA ALA A 46 -4.08 5.11 10.42
C ALA A 46 -4.36 4.87 11.90
N LYS A 47 -3.69 5.60 12.77
CA LYS A 47 -3.91 5.59 14.22
C LYS A 47 -4.08 7.01 14.76
N ASP A 48 -4.96 7.17 15.73
CA ASP A 48 -5.17 8.43 16.46
C ASP A 48 -4.05 8.68 17.50
N GLU A 49 -4.17 9.78 18.26
CA GLU A 49 -3.21 10.17 19.30
C GLU A 49 -3.10 9.13 20.44
N ASP A 50 -4.17 8.37 20.70
CA ASP A 50 -4.20 7.28 21.68
C ASP A 50 -3.57 5.98 21.12
N GLY A 51 -3.24 5.94 19.82
CA GLY A 51 -2.71 4.76 19.14
C GLY A 51 -3.77 3.72 18.74
N LYS A 52 -5.05 4.09 18.75
CA LYS A 52 -6.15 3.25 18.25
C LYS A 52 -6.31 3.46 16.74
N GLU A 53 -6.72 2.41 16.03
CA GLU A 53 -7.03 2.55 14.60
C GLU A 53 -8.14 3.57 14.39
N THR A 54 -8.01 4.37 13.33
CA THR A 54 -8.98 5.39 12.92
C THR A 54 -9.13 5.40 11.40
N ASN A 55 -10.26 5.86 10.90
CA ASN A 55 -10.45 6.14 9.48
C ASN A 55 -9.84 7.48 9.04
N GLY A 56 -9.50 8.35 10.00
CA GLY A 56 -9.17 9.74 9.75
C GLY A 56 -10.41 10.57 9.42
N LEU A 57 -10.20 11.86 9.17
CA LEU A 57 -11.26 12.82 8.84
C LEU A 57 -11.38 13.07 7.32
N GLY A 58 -10.28 12.88 6.58
CA GLY A 58 -10.21 13.12 5.15
C GLY A 58 -10.13 11.86 4.30
N ASP A 59 -9.90 12.07 3.00
CA ASP A 59 -9.63 11.01 2.05
C ASP A 59 -8.14 10.68 2.03
N ILE A 60 -7.82 9.38 2.04
CA ILE A 60 -6.44 8.92 1.91
C ILE A 60 -5.95 9.01 0.45
N GLU A 61 -4.79 9.61 0.27
CA GLU A 61 -4.12 9.72 -1.02
C GLU A 61 -2.89 8.81 -1.08
N PHE A 62 -2.63 8.23 -2.25
CA PHE A 62 -1.49 7.34 -2.50
C PHE A 62 -0.60 7.94 -3.58
N PHE A 63 0.70 7.96 -3.30
CA PHE A 63 1.72 8.52 -4.15
C PHE A 63 2.71 7.45 -4.58
N PHE A 64 3.22 7.62 -5.80
CA PHE A 64 4.10 6.65 -6.47
C PHE A 64 5.11 7.44 -7.28
N ASP A 65 6.40 7.22 -7.04
CA ASP A 65 7.48 7.94 -7.74
C ASP A 65 7.58 7.57 -9.23
N ASN A 66 7.28 6.32 -9.59
CA ASN A 66 7.31 5.83 -10.97
C ASN A 66 6.08 4.98 -11.32
N ARG A 67 4.99 5.67 -11.68
CA ARG A 67 3.72 5.04 -12.06
C ARG A 67 3.80 4.15 -13.30
N ASN A 68 4.85 4.24 -14.11
CA ASN A 68 5.00 3.42 -15.32
C ASN A 68 5.37 1.96 -15.02
N LEU A 69 5.73 1.63 -13.77
CA LEU A 69 6.06 0.28 -13.34
C LEU A 69 4.83 -0.56 -13.02
N VAL A 70 3.69 0.07 -12.73
CA VAL A 70 2.49 -0.60 -12.21
C VAL A 70 1.20 -0.05 -12.82
N SER A 71 0.22 -0.92 -13.01
CA SER A 71 -1.17 -0.49 -13.18
C SER A 71 -1.84 -0.44 -11.80
N ILE A 72 -2.33 0.74 -11.43
CA ILE A 72 -2.92 1.00 -10.11
C ILE A 72 -4.44 0.79 -10.19
N GLY A 73 -4.98 -0.05 -9.32
CA GLY A 73 -6.41 -0.31 -9.16
C GLY A 73 -6.88 -0.10 -7.72
N GLY A 74 -8.21 -0.03 -7.56
CA GLY A 74 -8.86 0.05 -6.25
C GLY A 74 -8.68 -1.23 -5.42
N GLY A 75 -8.63 -1.07 -4.09
CA GLY A 75 -8.61 -2.17 -3.13
C GLY A 75 -10.00 -2.51 -2.58
N ASN A 76 -10.05 -3.21 -1.45
CA ASN A 76 -11.31 -3.51 -0.76
C ASN A 76 -11.86 -2.31 0.04
N GLY A 77 -11.16 -1.17 0.01
CA GLY A 77 -11.53 0.08 0.67
C GLY A 77 -10.58 1.21 0.28
N PRO A 78 -10.82 2.44 0.78
CA PRO A 78 -10.01 3.61 0.46
C PRO A 78 -8.52 3.42 0.82
N GLN A 79 -8.25 2.66 1.87
CA GLN A 79 -6.95 2.42 2.50
C GLN A 79 -6.12 1.37 1.79
N GLN A 80 -6.62 0.82 0.68
CA GLN A 80 -5.93 -0.20 -0.09
C GLN A 80 -5.77 0.17 -1.56
N ARG A 81 -4.64 -0.21 -2.13
CA ARG A 81 -4.41 -0.18 -3.58
C ARG A 81 -3.89 -1.52 -4.07
N ARG A 82 -4.33 -1.89 -5.26
CA ARG A 82 -3.83 -3.05 -5.99
C ARG A 82 -2.87 -2.56 -7.07
N LEU A 83 -1.68 -3.13 -7.13
CA LEU A 83 -0.61 -2.76 -8.05
C LEU A 83 -0.31 -3.99 -8.91
N LYS A 84 -0.74 -3.97 -10.17
CA LYS A 84 -0.32 -4.99 -11.13
C LYS A 84 1.05 -4.60 -11.68
N VAL A 85 2.06 -5.43 -11.49
CA VAL A 85 3.43 -5.16 -11.93
C VAL A 85 3.51 -5.29 -13.46
N LEU A 86 4.00 -4.23 -14.12
CA LEU A 86 4.11 -4.15 -15.58
C LEU A 86 5.56 -4.27 -16.07
N LYS A 87 6.52 -3.80 -15.26
CA LYS A 87 7.94 -3.75 -15.60
C LYS A 87 8.78 -3.96 -14.35
N ALA A 88 9.97 -4.54 -14.54
CA ALA A 88 11.00 -4.61 -13.52
C ALA A 88 11.51 -3.22 -13.14
N GLY A 89 12.02 -3.08 -11.92
CA GLY A 89 12.50 -1.81 -11.36
C GLY A 89 12.16 -1.68 -9.88
N GLN A 90 12.40 -0.50 -9.32
CA GLN A 90 12.08 -0.19 -7.93
C GLN A 90 11.00 0.90 -7.89
N LEU A 91 9.99 0.68 -7.06
CA LEU A 91 8.88 1.61 -6.85
C LEU A 91 8.90 2.08 -5.40
N HIS A 92 8.91 3.41 -5.20
CA HIS A 92 8.68 4.01 -3.90
C HIS A 92 7.25 4.51 -3.83
N CYS A 93 6.55 4.12 -2.77
CA CYS A 93 5.18 4.55 -2.52
C CYS A 93 4.98 4.99 -1.08
N TRP A 94 4.09 5.95 -0.90
CA TRP A 94 3.66 6.43 0.41
C TRP A 94 2.19 6.86 0.32
N ALA A 95 1.58 7.06 1.48
CA ALA A 95 0.23 7.58 1.58
C ALA A 95 0.20 8.82 2.47
N GLU A 96 -0.82 9.65 2.28
CA GLU A 96 -1.11 10.81 3.13
C GLU A 96 -2.58 10.78 3.55
N LEU A 97 -2.83 11.11 4.81
CA LEU A 97 -4.16 11.24 5.39
C LEU A 97 -4.11 12.28 6.51
N ASP A 98 -5.06 13.22 6.54
CA ASP A 98 -5.14 14.29 7.54
C ASP A 98 -3.84 15.11 7.70
N GLY A 99 -3.07 15.25 6.62
CA GLY A 99 -1.75 15.92 6.62
C GLY A 99 -0.62 15.09 7.23
N VAL A 100 -0.87 13.82 7.59
CA VAL A 100 0.15 12.87 8.07
C VAL A 100 0.60 11.98 6.92
N GLN A 101 1.90 12.00 6.64
CA GLN A 101 2.54 11.10 5.69
C GLN A 101 2.91 9.77 6.35
N SER A 102 2.75 8.66 5.61
CA SER A 102 3.24 7.35 6.02
C SER A 102 4.76 7.22 5.90
N ASN A 103 5.29 6.08 6.36
CA ASN A 103 6.59 5.60 5.89
C ASN A 103 6.61 5.42 4.37
N ILE A 104 7.80 5.49 3.79
CA ILE A 104 8.03 5.09 2.40
C ILE A 104 8.11 3.57 2.35
N LEU A 105 7.32 2.95 1.49
CA LEU A 105 7.38 1.54 1.15
C LEU A 105 8.12 1.40 -0.19
N THR A 106 9.25 0.72 -0.16
CA THR A 106 10.04 0.36 -1.34
C THR A 106 9.65 -1.04 -1.80
N LEU A 107 9.27 -1.18 -3.06
CA LEU A 107 8.97 -2.46 -3.69
C LEU A 107 9.95 -2.72 -4.83
N SER A 108 10.55 -3.91 -4.85
CA SER A 108 11.45 -4.34 -5.91
C SER A 108 10.72 -5.29 -6.87
N PHE A 109 10.86 -5.04 -8.17
CA PHE A 109 10.19 -5.79 -9.23
C PHE A 109 11.20 -6.45 -10.15
N ALA A 110 11.01 -7.74 -10.40
CA ALA A 110 11.86 -8.56 -11.26
C ALA A 110 11.10 -9.08 -12.50
N PRO A 111 11.80 -9.48 -13.57
CA PRO A 111 11.20 -10.09 -14.75
C PRO A 111 10.34 -11.32 -14.45
#